data_AF-K5YUJ5-F1
#
_entry.id   AF-K5YUJ5-F1
#
_cell.length_a   1.000
_cell.length_b   1.000
_cell.length_c   1.000
_cell.angle_alpha   90.00
_cell.angle_beta   90.00
_cell.angle_gamma   90.00
#
_symmetry.space_group_name_H-M   'P 1'
#
loop_
_entity.id
_entity.type
_entity.pdbx_description
1 polymer ?
#
loop_
_entity_poly.entity_id
_entity_poly.type
_entity_poly.pdbx_seq_one_letter_code
_entity_poly.pdbx_strand_id
1 'polypeptide(L)' 'MDTPRYKTIISVLNSSNEGFDEYIEMSKRISLFVETDGASEANGMMEESYVAQYTVLQDILYKQALEKKKNESC' A
#
# COMPACT_ATOMS: atom_id res chain seq x y z
N MET A 1 -2.19 -6.00 -6.86
CA MET A 1 -1.40 -6.35 -5.66
C MET A 1 -2.25 -7.14 -4.69
N ASP A 2 -1.89 -8.38 -4.35
CA ASP A 2 -2.76 -9.26 -3.55
C ASP A 2 -2.04 -9.86 -2.34
N THR A 3 -1.35 -9.00 -1.57
CA THR A 3 -0.61 -9.43 -0.38
C THR A 3 -1.50 -9.46 0.87
N PRO A 4 -1.21 -10.32 1.87
CA PRO A 4 -1.96 -10.34 3.13
C PRO A 4 -1.97 -8.98 3.86
N ARG A 5 -0.87 -8.23 3.80
CA ARG A 5 -0.76 -6.88 4.39
C ARG A 5 -1.70 -5.91 3.68
N TYR A 6 -1.68 -5.88 2.35
CA TYR A 6 -2.57 -5.03 1.55
C TYR A 6 -4.04 -5.31 1.87
N LYS A 7 -4.46 -6.58 1.84
CA LYS A 7 -5.83 -7.00 2.18
C LYS A 7 -6.26 -6.54 3.57
N THR A 8 -5.37 -6.67 4.56
CA THR A 8 -5.66 -6.25 5.93
C THR A 8 -5.87 -4.75 6.02
N ILE A 9 -4.96 -3.96 5.43
CA ILE A 9 -5.04 -2.50 5.42
C ILE A 9 -6.36 -2.03 4.79
N ILE A 10 -6.69 -2.48 3.58
CA ILE A 10 -7.90 -2.03 2.88
C ILE A 10 -9.21 -2.48 3.56
N SER A 11 -9.18 -3.58 4.33
CA SER A 11 -10.36 -4.09 5.02
C SER A 11 -10.67 -3.37 6.34
N VAL A 12 -9.69 -2.72 6.95
CA VAL A 12 -9.80 -2.14 8.31
C VAL A 12 -9.68 -0.61 8.29
N LEU A 13 -8.79 -0.10 7.43
CA LEU A 13 -8.53 1.32 7.28
C LEU A 13 -9.40 1.93 6.18
N ASN A 14 -9.56 3.25 6.22
CA ASN A 14 -10.30 4.03 5.24
C ASN A 14 -9.57 5.38 5.02
N SER A 15 -10.14 6.25 4.17
CA SER A 15 -9.54 7.53 3.80
C SER A 15 -9.41 8.55 4.94
N SER A 16 -10.02 8.32 6.11
CA SER A 16 -9.77 9.18 7.28
C SER A 16 -8.43 8.89 7.96
N ASN A 17 -7.75 7.81 7.59
CA ASN A 17 -6.47 7.44 8.18
C ASN A 17 -5.33 8.10 7.39
N GLU A 18 -4.44 8.77 8.12
CA GLU A 18 -3.28 9.44 7.54
C GLU A 18 -2.44 8.49 6.68
N GLY A 19 -2.12 8.91 5.45
CA GLY A 19 -1.36 8.11 4.50
C GLY A 19 -2.13 6.99 3.79
N PHE A 20 -3.42 6.76 4.09
CA PHE A 20 -4.20 5.72 3.41
C PHE A 20 -4.41 6.02 1.92
N ASP A 21 -4.81 7.25 1.57
CA ASP A 21 -5.06 7.62 0.18
C ASP A 21 -3.78 7.55 -0.66
N GLU A 22 -2.66 8.05 -0.10
CA GLU A 22 -1.33 7.93 -0.70
C GLU A 22 -0.95 6.46 -0.91
N TYR A 23 -1.15 5.60 0.09
CA TYR A 23 -0.89 4.16 -0.04
C TYR A 23 -1.72 3.51 -1.16
N ILE A 24 -2.99 3.89 -1.31
CA ILE A 24 -3.84 3.40 -2.39
C ILE A 24 -3.30 3.86 -3.75
N GLU A 25 -2.95 5.13 -3.91
CA GLU A 25 -2.37 5.65 -5.15
C GLU A 25 -1.06 4.95 -5.50
N MET A 26 -0.16 4.78 -4.52
CA MET A 26 1.08 4.05 -4.71
C MET A 26 0.85 2.58 -5.10
N SER A 27 -0.09 1.91 -4.43
CA SER A 27 -0.41 0.51 -4.73
C SER A 27 -0.96 0.32 -6.16
N LYS A 28 -1.70 1.30 -6.68
CA LYS A 28 -2.22 1.30 -8.05
C LYS A 28 -1.08 1.43 -9.06
N ARG A 29 -0.17 2.37 -8.87
CA ARG A 29 1.01 2.54 -9.74
C ARG A 29 1.88 1.29 -9.75
N ILE A 30 2.15 0.69 -8.59
CA ILE A 30 2.93 -0.55 -8.50
C ILE A 30 2.19 -1.72 -9.18
N SER A 31 0.87 -1.82 -9.01
CA SER A 31 0.10 -2.87 -9.69
C SER A 31 0.17 -2.71 -11.21
N LEU A 32 0.02 -1.48 -11.71
CA LEU A 32 0.15 -1.19 -13.14
C LEU A 32 1.56 -1.50 -13.66
N PHE A 33 2.60 -1.18 -12.90
CA PHE A 33 3.99 -1.54 -13.24
C PHE A 33 4.16 -3.04 -13.41
N VAL A 34 3.64 -3.84 -12.48
CA VAL A 34 3.71 -5.32 -12.56
C VAL A 34 2.86 -5.85 -13.72
N GLU A 35 1.65 -5.33 -13.92
CA GLU A 35 0.73 -5.75 -14.98
C GLU A 35 1.27 -5.45 -16.39
N THR A 36 2.07 -4.40 -16.52
CA THR A 36 2.65 -3.96 -17.80
C THR A 36 4.08 -4.44 -18.02
N ASP A 37 4.60 -5.31 -17.15
CA ASP A 37 6.00 -5.75 -17.16
C ASP A 37 6.98 -4.56 -17.26
N GLY A 38 6.67 -3.50 -16.50
CA GLY A 38 7.44 -2.26 -16.45
C GLY A 38 7.11 -1.23 -17.53
N ALA A 39 6.33 -1.55 -18.56
CA ALA A 39 6.04 -0.63 -19.67
C ALA A 39 5.24 0.62 -19.26
N SER A 40 4.64 0.65 -18.07
CA SER A 40 3.99 1.85 -17.53
C SER A 40 4.96 2.93 -17.06
N GLU A 41 6.25 2.62 -16.92
CA GLU A 41 7.29 3.54 -16.46
C GLU A 41 8.23 3.89 -17.61
N ALA A 42 8.66 5.15 -17.70
CA ALA A 42 9.42 5.67 -18.85
C ALA A 42 10.71 4.88 -19.15
N ASN A 43 11.35 4.32 -18.12
CA ASN A 43 12.60 3.57 -18.24
C ASN A 43 12.42 2.05 -18.05
N GLY A 44 11.18 1.55 -18.00
CA GLY A 44 10.91 0.15 -17.65
C GLY A 44 11.22 -0.21 -16.20
N MET A 45 11.56 0.78 -15.36
CA MET A 45 11.97 0.61 -13.98
C MET A 45 11.26 1.61 -13.09
N MET A 46 10.82 1.14 -11.92
CA MET A 46 10.30 1.98 -10.86
C MET A 46 11.44 2.50 -9.99
N GLU A 47 11.36 3.77 -9.58
CA GLU A 47 12.36 4.37 -8.70
C GLU A 47 12.46 3.62 -7.36
N GLU A 48 13.68 3.30 -6.93
CA GLU A 48 13.92 2.59 -5.67
C GLU A 48 13.37 3.35 -4.46
N SER A 49 13.49 4.69 -4.48
CA SER A 49 12.92 5.58 -3.47
C SER A 49 11.40 5.41 -3.33
N TYR A 50 10.70 5.25 -4.45
CA TYR A 50 9.25 5.04 -4.49
C TYR A 50 8.87 3.69 -3.86
N VAL A 51 9.59 2.63 -4.20
CA VAL A 51 9.39 1.30 -3.63
C VAL A 51 9.69 1.29 -2.13
N ALA A 52 10.75 1.99 -1.70
CA ALA A 52 11.12 2.13 -0.30
C ALA A 52 10.03 2.89 0.49
N GLN A 53 9.55 4.02 -0.04
CA GLN A 53 8.46 4.80 0.55
C GLN A 53 7.19 3.95 0.69
N TYR A 54 6.80 3.22 -0.35
CA TYR A 54 5.66 2.32 -0.32
C TYR A 54 5.80 1.25 0.78
N THR A 55 6.99 0.68 0.92
CA THR A 55 7.26 -0.37 1.91
C THR A 55 7.15 0.17 3.34
N VAL A 56 7.70 1.35 3.60
CA VAL A 56 7.60 2.03 4.91
C VAL A 56 6.15 2.35 5.23
N LEU A 57 5.42 2.95 4.28
CA LEU A 57 4.02 3.31 4.47
C LEU A 57 3.14 2.07 4.69
N GLN A 58 3.37 0.99 3.95
CA GLN A 58 2.67 -0.29 4.14
C GLN A 58 2.87 -0.83 5.57
N ASP A 59 4.08 -0.75 6.12
CA ASP A 59 4.35 -1.27 7.47
C ASP A 59 3.66 -0.44 8.55
N ILE A 60 3.65 0.89 8.42
CA ILE A 60 2.96 1.81 9.33
C ILE A 60 1.45 1.52 9.31
N LEU A 61 0.83 1.53 8.13
CA LEU A 61 -0.62 1.31 7.99
C LEU A 61 -1.02 -0.10 8.43
N TYR A 62 -0.19 -1.11 8.18
CA TYR A 62 -0.47 -2.46 8.64
C TYR A 62 -0.51 -2.55 10.17
N LYS A 63 0.44 -1.91 10.87
CA LYS A 63 0.44 -1.84 12.34
C LYS A 63 -0.82 -1.16 12.87
N GLN A 64 -1.20 -0.01 12.29
CA GLN A 64 -2.42 0.71 12.65
C GLN A 64 -3.69 -0.14 12.41
N ALA A 65 -3.75 -0.88 11.29
CA ALA A 65 -4.85 -1.79 11.00
C ALA A 65 -4.97 -2.90 12.05
N LEU A 66 -3.85 -3.48 12.49
CA LEU A 66 -3.85 -4.48 13.55
C LEU A 66 -4.32 -3.91 14.90
N GLU A 67 -3.93 -2.69 15.23
CA GLU A 67 -4.38 -2.00 16.47
C GLU A 67 -5.88 -1.71 16.44
N LYS A 68 -6.39 -1.15 15.33
CA LYS A 68 -7.82 -0.89 15.16
C LYS A 68 -8.65 -2.16 15.26
N LYS A 69 -8.23 -3.24 14.60
CA LYS A 69 -8.91 -4.54 14.65
C LYS A 69 -8.99 -5.12 16.06
N LYS A 70 -7.94 -4.94 16.87
CA LYS A 70 -7.95 -5.36 18.29
C LYS A 70 -8.96 -4.55 19.10
N ASN A 71 -9.04 -3.24 18.88
CA ASN A 71 -9.94 -2.36 19.62
C ASN A 71 -11.42 -2.58 19.26
N GLU A 72 -11.72 -2.96 18.01
CA GLU A 72 -13.08 -3.30 17.57
C GLU A 72 -13.53 -4.71 18.03
N SER A 73 -12.60 -5.57 18.43
CA SER A 73 -12.89 -6.91 18.94
C SER A 73 -13.09 -6.95 20.46
N CYS A 74 -13.15 -5.79 21.12
CA CYS A 74 -13.27 -5.61 22.57
C CYS A 74 -14.64 -4.98 22.89
#